data_AF-A0A834BWL2-F1
#
_entry.id   AF-A0A834BWL2-F1
#
_cell.length_a   1.000
_cell.length_b   1.000
_cell.length_c   1.000
_cell.angle_alpha   90.00
_cell.angle_beta   90.00
_cell.angle_gamma   90.00
#
_symmetry.space_group_name_H-M   'P 1'
#
loop_
_entity.id
_entity.type
_entity.pdbx_description
1 polymer ?
#
loop_
_entity_poly.entity_id
_entity_poly.type
_entity_poly.pdbx_seq_one_letter_code
_entity_poly.pdbx_strand_id
1 'polypeptide(L)'
;IEDGEIYASINQKDGMVCFHDNPEKYNNPAMLHKIDQEMLKCIELDEKLKSMDQEITVNPQFVQKSMGTQEDEVGSKTSSYS
;
A
#
# COMPACT_ATOMS: atom_id res chain seq x y z
N ILE A 1 24.17 12.45 11.33
CA ILE A 1 25.31 12.55 10.38
C ILE A 1 25.79 11.15 10.02
N GLU A 2 26.22 10.34 11.00
CA GLU A 2 26.68 8.96 10.76
C GLU A 2 25.59 8.05 10.19
N ASP A 3 24.37 8.14 10.71
CA ASP A 3 23.23 7.36 10.22
C ASP A 3 22.53 7.97 9.00
N GLY A 4 23.09 9.04 8.41
CA GLY A 4 22.50 9.70 7.24
C GLY A 4 21.21 10.51 7.51
N GLU A 5 20.80 10.67 8.76
CA GLU A 5 19.58 11.39 9.15
C GLU A 5 19.62 12.90 8.83
N ILE A 6 20.83 13.45 8.72
CA ILE A 6 21.05 14.86 8.40
C ILE A 6 22.34 15.06 7.60
N TYR A 7 22.26 15.91 6.59
CA TYR A 7 23.40 16.35 5.79
C TYR A 7 23.99 17.61 6.42
N ALA A 8 25.00 17.44 7.26
CA ALA A 8 25.68 18.55 7.92
C ALA A 8 27.12 18.18 8.26
N SER A 9 27.99 19.18 8.42
CA SER A 9 29.36 19.01 8.90
C SER A 9 29.61 19.89 10.13
N ILE A 10 30.37 19.37 11.09
CA ILE A 10 30.75 20.08 12.30
C ILE A 10 32.17 20.62 12.14
N ASN A 11 32.33 21.94 12.20
CA ASN A 11 33.64 22.58 12.26
C ASN A 11 33.99 22.86 13.74
N GLN A 12 34.78 21.97 14.33
CA GLN A 12 35.15 22.06 15.75
C GLN A 12 36.10 23.22 16.07
N LYS A 13 36.86 23.71 15.10
CA LYS A 13 37.76 24.86 15.29
C LYS A 13 36.98 26.13 15.59
N ASP A 14 35.87 26.32 14.88
CA ASP A 14 35.04 27.53 14.96
C ASP A 14 33.74 27.28 15.77
N GLY A 15 33.50 26.04 16.23
CA GLY A 15 32.32 25.65 17.01
C GLY A 15 31.01 25.65 16.23
N MET A 16 31.08 25.63 14.90
CA MET A 16 29.91 25.83 14.02
C MET A 16 29.43 24.51 13.39
N VAL A 17 28.13 24.46 13.12
CA VAL A 17 27.49 23.41 12.32
C VAL A 17 27.10 24.01 10.98
N CYS A 18 27.59 23.42 9.89
CA CYS A 18 27.21 23.79 8.53
C CYS A 18 26.21 22.76 8.01
N PHE A 19 24.99 23.20 7.72
CA PHE A 19 23.97 22.36 7.08
C PHE A 19 24.17 22.37 5.57
N HIS A 20 24.08 21.20 4.97
CA HIS A 20 24.19 20.98 3.54
C HIS A 20 22.85 20.53 2.98
N ASP A 21 22.64 20.79 1.70
CA ASP A 21 21.53 20.18 0.98
C ASP A 21 21.79 18.68 0.76
N ASN A 22 20.71 17.94 0.48
CA ASN A 22 20.79 16.53 0.15
C ASN A 22 21.73 16.31 -1.06
N PRO A 23 22.78 15.48 -0.93
CA PRO A 23 23.75 15.22 -2.00
C PRO A 23 23.19 14.39 -3.15
N GLU A 24 22.04 13.72 -2.99
CA GLU A 24 21.42 12.91 -4.04
C GLU A 24 20.94 13.78 -5.21
N LYS A 25 21.37 13.43 -6.42
CA LYS A 25 21.04 14.12 -7.68
C LYS A 25 20.17 13.28 -8.62
N TYR A 26 19.81 12.06 -8.21
CA TYR A 26 18.95 11.12 -8.93
C TYR A 26 19.46 10.69 -10.31
N ASN A 27 20.74 10.92 -10.59
CA ASN A 27 21.34 10.67 -11.90
C ASN A 27 22.35 9.51 -11.88
N ASN A 28 22.32 8.68 -10.83
CA ASN A 28 23.25 7.58 -10.65
C ASN A 28 22.58 6.22 -10.98
N PRO A 29 23.36 5.20 -11.40
CA PRO A 29 22.82 3.87 -11.69
C PRO A 29 22.16 3.18 -10.48
N ALA A 30 22.57 3.50 -9.25
CA ALA A 30 21.94 2.93 -8.06
C ALA A 30 20.48 3.39 -7.90
N MET A 31 20.17 4.63 -8.28
CA MET A 31 18.80 5.15 -8.31
C MET A 31 17.97 4.46 -9.39
N LEU A 32 18.55 4.15 -10.55
CA LEU A 32 17.88 3.33 -11.56
C LEU A 32 17.53 1.95 -11.01
N HIS A 33 18.50 1.25 -10.42
CA HIS A 33 18.26 -0.05 -9.79
C HIS A 33 17.22 0.01 -8.67
N LYS A 34 17.22 1.07 -7.86
CA LYS A 34 16.22 1.27 -6.81
C LYS A 34 14.82 1.42 -7.42
N ILE A 35 14.68 2.19 -8.48
CA ILE A 35 13.40 2.35 -9.19
C ILE A 35 12.94 1.01 -9.77
N ASP A 36 13.83 0.26 -10.41
CA ASP A 36 13.51 -1.06 -10.96
C ASP A 36 13.02 -2.02 -9.87
N GLN A 37 13.69 -2.04 -8.71
CA GLN A 37 13.28 -2.87 -7.57
C GLN A 37 11.91 -2.47 -7.01
N GLU A 38 11.65 -1.17 -6.85
CA GLU A 38 10.34 -0.70 -6.39
C GLU A 38 9.25 -1.01 -7.43
N MET A 39 9.55 -0.90 -8.72
CA MET A 39 8.62 -1.27 -9.79
C MET A 39 8.26 -2.76 -9.74
N LEU A 40 9.24 -3.64 -9.53
CA LEU A 40 9.00 -5.08 -9.37
C LEU A 40 8.10 -5.38 -8.16
N LYS A 41 8.28 -4.69 -7.03
CA LYS A 41 7.38 -4.81 -5.87
C LYS A 41 5.95 -4.40 -6.20
N CYS A 42 5.78 -3.32 -6.97
CA CYS A 42 4.47 -2.87 -7.41
C CYS A 42 3.80 -3.90 -8.33
N ILE A 43 4.55 -4.52 -9.24
CA ILE A 43 4.05 -5.59 -10.11
C ILE A 43 3.60 -6.80 -9.27
N GLU A 44 4.42 -7.24 -8.32
CA GLU A 44 4.06 -8.35 -7.42
C GLU A 44 2.80 -8.04 -6.60
N LEU A 45 2.67 -6.79 -6.14
CA LEU A 45 1.47 -6.34 -5.42
C LEU A 45 0.23 -6.37 -6.33
N ASP A 46 0.34 -5.90 -7.58
CA ASP A 46 -0.74 -5.94 -8.56
C ASP A 46 -1.20 -7.37 -8.86
N GLU A 47 -0.27 -8.32 -8.99
CA GLU A 47 -0.60 -9.74 -9.17
C GLU A 47 -1.36 -10.31 -7.96
N LYS A 48 -0.95 -9.95 -6.74
CA LYS A 48 -1.67 -10.36 -5.52
C LYS A 48 -3.07 -9.75 -5.47
N LEU A 49 -3.23 -8.49 -5.86
CA LEU A 49 -4.54 -7.84 -5.92
C LEU A 49 -5.45 -8.51 -6.95
N LYS A 50 -4.93 -8.89 -8.12
CA LYS A 50 -5.68 -9.66 -9.13
C LYS A 50 -6.12 -11.02 -8.61
N SER A 51 -5.25 -11.74 -7.90
CA SER A 51 -5.61 -13.02 -7.27
C SER A 51 -6.74 -12.85 -6.28
N MET A 52 -6.64 -11.83 -5.42
CA MET A 52 -7.68 -11.51 -4.43
C MET A 52 -9.01 -11.12 -5.11
N ASP A 53 -8.96 -10.31 -6.16
CA ASP A 53 -10.15 -9.93 -6.94
C ASP A 53 -10.83 -11.15 -7.59
N GLN A 54 -10.04 -12.06 -8.15
CA GLN A 54 -10.54 -13.32 -8.70
C GLN A 54 -11.22 -14.16 -7.62
N GLU A 55 -10.60 -14.33 -6.46
CA GLU A 55 -11.16 -15.09 -5.33
C GLU A 55 -12.48 -14.51 -4.83
N ILE A 56 -12.58 -13.18 -4.73
CA ILE A 56 -13.82 -12.49 -4.35
C ILE A 56 -14.90 -12.69 -5.43
N THR A 57 -14.54 -12.52 -6.69
CA THR A 57 -15.48 -12.61 -7.82
C THR A 57 -16.12 -13.99 -7.94
N VAL A 58 -15.36 -15.06 -7.67
CA VAL A 58 -15.89 -16.44 -7.71
C VAL A 58 -16.50 -16.90 -6.39
N ASN A 59 -16.45 -16.09 -5.33
CA ASN A 59 -16.99 -16.46 -4.03
C ASN A 59 -18.52 -16.58 -4.11
N PRO A 60 -19.10 -17.77 -3.85
CA PRO A 60 -20.55 -17.99 -4.01
C PRO A 60 -21.41 -17.05 -3.17
N GLN A 61 -20.96 -16.67 -1.97
CA GLN A 61 -21.68 -15.73 -1.10
C GLN A 61 -21.68 -14.30 -1.67
N PHE A 62 -20.57 -13.90 -2.29
CA PHE A 62 -20.46 -12.62 -2.99
C PHE A 62 -21.31 -12.63 -4.26
N VAL A 63 -21.21 -13.69 -5.07
CA VAL A 63 -22.00 -13.89 -6.30
C VAL A 63 -23.50 -13.86 -6.02
N GLN A 64 -23.98 -14.61 -5.01
CA GLN A 64 -25.40 -14.68 -4.64
C GLN A 64 -25.94 -13.29 -4.21
N LYS A 65 -25.17 -12.52 -3.43
CA LYS A 65 -25.53 -11.13 -3.06
C LYS A 65 -25.50 -10.18 -4.25
N SER A 66 -24.52 -10.33 -5.14
CA SER A 66 -24.35 -9.49 -6.34
C SER A 66 -25.41 -9.74 -7.41
N MET A 67 -25.87 -10.99 -7.52
CA MET A 67 -26.92 -11.42 -8.45
C MET A 67 -28.34 -11.12 -7.95
N GLY A 68 -28.49 -10.45 -6.79
CA GLY A 68 -29.76 -9.93 -6.33
C GLY A 68 -30.77 -10.98 -5.84
N THR A 69 -30.32 -12.18 -5.42
CA THR A 69 -31.23 -13.07 -4.69
C THR A 69 -31.54 -12.46 -3.33
N GLN A 70 -32.73 -11.90 -3.26
CA GLN A 70 -33.40 -11.30 -2.11
C GLN A 70 -33.75 -12.42 -1.11
N GLU A 71 -32.78 -12.90 -0.35
CA GLU A 71 -33.04 -13.78 0.79
C GLU A 71 -33.11 -12.96 2.07
N ASP A 72 -34.14 -12.11 2.18
CA ASP A 72 -34.64 -11.54 3.44
C ASP A 72 -36.13 -11.16 3.26
N GLU A 73 -36.96 -12.12 2.81
CA GLU A 73 -38.43 -11.98 2.80
C GLU A 73 -39.13 -13.32 3.10
N VAL A 74 -38.57 -14.17 3.97
CA VAL A 74 -39.31 -15.31 4.53
C VAL A 74 -38.83 -15.56 5.96
N GLY A 75 -39.56 -15.04 6.95
CA GLY A 75 -39.35 -15.52 8.33
C GLY A 75 -39.69 -14.60 9.49
N SER A 76 -40.74 -13.78 9.44
CA SER A 76 -41.36 -13.28 10.67
C SER A 76 -42.85 -13.54 10.64
N LYS A 77 -43.18 -14.63 11.33
CA LYS A 77 -44.48 -15.28 11.41
C LYS A 77 -45.55 -14.30 11.86
N THR A 78 -46.71 -14.43 11.22
CA THR A 78 -48.02 -14.03 11.70
C THR A 78 -48.16 -14.35 13.20
N SER A 79 -48.09 -13.35 14.06
CA SER A 79 -48.57 -13.44 15.44
C SER A 79 -49.92 -12.74 15.51
N SER A 80 -50.96 -13.49 15.20
CA SER A 80 -52.35 -13.14 15.51
C SER A 80 -52.46 -12.86 17.01
N TYR A 81 -52.79 -11.63 17.39
CA TYR A 81 -53.36 -11.35 18.70
C TYR A 81 -54.85 -11.09 18.54
N SER A 82 -55.61 -11.92 19.26
CA SER A 82 -57.06 -11.83 19.49
C SER A 82 -57.42 -10.65 20.37
#